data_AF-A0AAW2PJ28-F1
#
_entry.id   AF-A0AAW2PJ28-F1
#
_cell.length_a   1.000
_cell.length_b   1.000
_cell.length_c   1.000
_cell.angle_alpha   90.00
_cell.angle_beta   90.00
_cell.angle_gamma   90.00
#
_symmetry.space_group_name_H-M   'P 1'
#
loop_
_entity.id
_entity.type
_entity.pdbx_description
1 polymer ?
#
loop_
_entity_poly.entity_id
_entity_poly.type
_entity_poly.pdbx_seq_one_letter_code
_entity_poly.pdbx_strand_id
1 'polypeptide(L)'
;METKIWSACLSLLVFVYVLAKALRRRKLNLPPGPKPWPVIGNLNLIGPLPHKSFHELSQKYGPLMHLQFGSCPVVVGSSVEMAKVILKTMDVNFSCRPRTAAGKYTTYNYSDITWSPYGPYLKQARKMCLTELFSTKRLESYEYIRVEEINLMLKNLYKSSGQPVVVKDYLSTVTLSVISRMVLGKKYLDKENENSVVSLDEFKRMLDELIYLNGVINLGDVIPWLSFLDVQGYVKGMKIVSKKLDRFLEHVLDEHQERRRKVEGYVSRDMVDVLLEQAEDPTLEVKMERHNVKALTQDLLAGGTESSAVTVEWAISELLKKPEIFKKATEETDRVIGQNRWVQEKDMPNLPYIEAIVKETMRLHPVAPLLMPRLVREDCKDLLAGGTESSTVTIIWAISELLKRPEYFKKATDELDRVIGRNRWVKEKDMPNLPYVDAIMKETMRLHPIAPILTPRLAREDCKVAGYDIKKGTQVFVNVWTIGLDPSIWENPTEFNPDRFIKKPIDIRGHDYELLPFGAGRRMCPGYSLGMKVIMSSLANLIHGFNWKLPDPMKPEDLNMEEVFGLSVPRKVPLVAVPEPRLPLEVYNL
;
A
#
# COMPACT_ATOMS: atom_id res chain seq x y z
N MET A 1 -9.76 -15.80 -63.47
CA MET A 1 -10.65 -16.63 -62.61
C MET A 1 -9.95 -17.00 -61.30
N GLU A 2 -8.62 -17.16 -61.35
CA GLU A 2 -7.77 -17.65 -60.26
C GLU A 2 -7.86 -16.85 -58.96
N THR A 3 -8.13 -15.55 -58.99
CA THR A 3 -8.23 -14.73 -57.77
C THR A 3 -9.31 -15.21 -56.78
N LYS A 4 -10.40 -15.82 -57.27
CA LYS A 4 -11.42 -16.47 -56.43
C LYS A 4 -10.99 -17.86 -55.93
N ILE A 5 -10.10 -18.54 -56.66
CA ILE A 5 -9.53 -19.84 -56.28
C ILE A 5 -8.50 -19.63 -55.18
N TRP A 6 -7.58 -18.67 -55.35
CA TRP A 6 -6.58 -18.30 -54.34
C TRP A 6 -7.21 -17.85 -53.02
N SER A 7 -8.28 -17.03 -53.05
CA SER A 7 -8.98 -16.65 -51.82
C SER A 7 -9.69 -17.82 -51.16
N ALA A 8 -10.35 -18.72 -51.92
CA ALA A 8 -10.95 -19.93 -51.38
C ALA A 8 -9.91 -20.89 -50.77
N CYS A 9 -8.78 -21.12 -51.44
CA CYS A 9 -7.68 -21.93 -50.92
C CYS A 9 -7.07 -21.32 -49.65
N LEU A 10 -6.90 -19.99 -49.59
CA LEU A 10 -6.42 -19.30 -48.39
C LEU A 10 -7.43 -19.43 -47.24
N SER A 11 -8.72 -19.24 -47.50
CA SER A 11 -9.78 -19.44 -46.50
C SER A 11 -9.82 -20.88 -45.97
N LEU A 12 -9.66 -21.88 -46.85
CA LEU A 12 -9.61 -23.28 -46.47
C LEU A 12 -8.35 -23.61 -45.65
N LEU A 13 -7.18 -23.08 -46.02
CA LEU A 13 -5.94 -23.24 -45.26
C LEU A 13 -6.03 -22.58 -43.88
N VAL A 14 -6.62 -21.39 -43.77
CA VAL A 14 -6.89 -20.74 -42.48
C VAL A 14 -7.89 -21.57 -41.65
N PHE A 15 -8.97 -22.07 -42.26
CA PHE A 15 -9.93 -22.93 -41.58
C PHE A 15 -9.30 -24.23 -41.07
N VAL A 16 -8.54 -24.95 -41.91
CA VAL A 16 -7.84 -26.18 -41.52
C VAL A 16 -6.76 -25.91 -40.47
N TYR A 17 -6.03 -24.79 -40.56
CA TYR A 17 -5.08 -24.38 -39.52
C TYR A 17 -5.78 -24.10 -38.18
N VAL A 18 -6.89 -23.36 -38.20
CA VAL A 18 -7.69 -23.08 -36.99
C VAL A 18 -8.30 -24.36 -36.41
N LEU A 19 -8.83 -25.25 -37.26
CA LEU A 19 -9.42 -26.52 -36.86
C LEU A 19 -8.36 -27.47 -36.28
N ALA A 20 -7.21 -27.63 -36.93
CA ALA A 20 -6.09 -28.42 -36.42
C ALA A 20 -5.52 -27.83 -35.11
N LYS A 21 -5.49 -26.49 -34.99
CA LYS A 21 -5.08 -25.79 -33.76
C LYS A 21 -6.13 -25.90 -32.65
N ALA A 22 -7.41 -26.07 -32.97
CA ALA A 22 -8.47 -26.38 -32.01
C ALA A 22 -8.40 -27.84 -31.56
N LEU A 23 -8.24 -28.80 -32.49
CA LEU A 23 -8.10 -30.23 -32.21
C LEU A 23 -6.81 -30.55 -31.43
N ARG A 24 -5.71 -29.79 -31.64
CA ARG A 24 -4.47 -29.87 -30.85
C ARG A 24 -4.52 -29.14 -29.50
N ARG A 25 -5.61 -28.45 -29.12
CA ARG A 25 -5.74 -27.89 -27.77
C ARG A 25 -5.99 -29.01 -26.76
N ARG A 26 -4.93 -29.43 -26.06
CA ARG A 26 -5.02 -30.25 -24.85
C ARG A 26 -6.07 -29.65 -23.91
N LYS A 27 -7.14 -30.41 -23.62
CA LYS A 27 -8.22 -29.99 -22.72
C LYS A 27 -7.63 -29.73 -21.33
N LEU A 28 -7.53 -28.46 -20.94
CA LEU A 28 -6.97 -28.05 -19.66
C LEU A 28 -8.04 -28.15 -18.57
N ASN A 29 -7.65 -28.63 -17.39
CA ASN A 29 -8.47 -28.56 -16.19
C ASN A 29 -8.29 -27.17 -15.56
N LEU A 30 -8.90 -26.13 -16.14
CA LEU A 30 -8.81 -24.76 -15.59
C LEU A 30 -9.63 -24.63 -14.29
N PRO A 31 -9.26 -23.73 -13.36
CA PRO A 31 -10.10 -23.41 -12.21
C PRO A 31 -11.51 -22.94 -12.63
N PRO A 32 -12.54 -23.07 -11.78
CA PRO A 32 -13.89 -22.60 -12.10
C PRO A 32 -13.91 -21.09 -12.38
N GLY A 33 -14.87 -20.63 -13.19
CA GLY A 33 -14.96 -19.20 -13.50
C GLY A 33 -16.07 -18.83 -14.48
N PRO A 34 -16.37 -17.53 -14.62
CA PRO A 34 -17.36 -17.02 -15.55
C PRO A 34 -16.90 -17.18 -17.00
N LYS A 35 -17.81 -17.59 -17.90
CA LYS A 35 -17.53 -17.69 -19.34
C LYS A 35 -17.09 -16.32 -19.89
N PRO A 36 -15.94 -16.24 -20.58
CA PRO A 36 -15.43 -14.97 -21.12
C PRO A 36 -16.23 -14.50 -22.35
N TRP A 37 -16.46 -13.19 -22.43
CA TRP A 37 -16.97 -12.53 -23.64
C TRP A 37 -15.88 -12.47 -24.72
N PRO A 38 -16.25 -12.43 -26.02
CA PRO A 38 -15.32 -12.18 -27.11
C PRO A 38 -14.51 -10.89 -26.91
N VAL A 39 -13.23 -10.94 -27.29
CA VAL A 39 -12.26 -9.82 -27.27
C VAL A 39 -11.89 -9.25 -25.89
N ILE A 40 -12.86 -8.97 -25.01
CA ILE A 40 -12.65 -8.34 -23.69
C ILE A 40 -12.51 -9.35 -22.54
N GLY A 41 -12.95 -10.59 -22.72
CA GLY A 41 -12.94 -11.60 -21.67
C GLY A 41 -13.98 -11.34 -20.58
N ASN A 42 -13.53 -11.19 -19.34
CA ASN A 42 -14.38 -10.97 -18.17
C ASN A 42 -14.31 -9.53 -17.63
N LEU A 43 -13.65 -8.59 -18.33
CA LEU A 43 -13.53 -7.18 -17.90
C LEU A 43 -14.89 -6.51 -17.62
N ASN A 44 -15.97 -6.98 -18.23
CA ASN A 44 -17.33 -6.50 -17.97
C ASN A 44 -17.90 -6.91 -16.60
N LEU A 45 -17.21 -7.80 -15.86
CA LEU A 45 -17.54 -8.23 -14.51
C LEU A 45 -16.62 -7.56 -13.46
N ILE A 46 -15.74 -6.66 -13.91
CA ILE A 46 -14.71 -5.99 -13.12
C ILE A 46 -15.18 -4.55 -12.97
N GLY A 47 -15.82 -4.26 -11.83
CA GLY A 47 -16.39 -2.93 -11.55
C GLY A 47 -15.31 -1.88 -11.28
N PRO A 48 -15.68 -0.72 -10.69
CA PRO A 48 -14.70 0.22 -10.15
C PRO A 48 -14.06 -0.29 -8.85
N LEU A 49 -14.62 -1.36 -8.24
CA LEU A 49 -14.02 -2.01 -7.07
C LEU A 49 -13.81 -3.55 -7.22
N PRO A 50 -12.89 -4.02 -8.09
CA PRO A 50 -12.52 -5.43 -8.30
C PRO A 50 -12.02 -6.30 -7.14
N HIS A 51 -11.64 -5.83 -5.96
CA HIS A 51 -11.57 -6.76 -4.82
C HIS A 51 -12.98 -7.23 -4.43
N LYS A 52 -14.02 -6.38 -4.62
CA LYS A 52 -15.43 -6.65 -4.32
C LYS A 52 -15.97 -7.52 -5.43
N SER A 53 -15.69 -7.16 -6.69
CA SER A 53 -16.01 -8.03 -7.83
C SER A 53 -15.27 -9.38 -7.78
N PHE A 54 -13.99 -9.43 -7.40
CA PHE A 54 -13.29 -10.70 -7.21
C PHE A 54 -13.83 -11.50 -6.03
N HIS A 55 -14.29 -10.85 -4.96
CA HIS A 55 -14.94 -11.51 -3.84
C HIS A 55 -16.27 -12.12 -4.24
N GLU A 56 -17.17 -11.33 -4.82
CA GLU A 56 -18.46 -11.74 -5.39
C GLU A 56 -18.30 -12.94 -6.35
N LEU A 57 -17.28 -12.89 -7.21
CA LEU A 57 -16.93 -14.00 -8.09
C LEU A 57 -16.39 -15.21 -7.30
N SER A 58 -15.55 -15.04 -6.28
CA SER A 58 -15.07 -16.16 -5.45
C SER A 58 -16.16 -16.81 -4.60
N GLN A 59 -17.19 -16.08 -4.15
CA GLN A 59 -18.38 -16.67 -3.51
C GLN A 59 -19.17 -17.59 -4.46
N LYS A 60 -19.01 -17.40 -5.78
CA LYS A 60 -19.70 -18.18 -6.82
C LYS A 60 -18.84 -19.27 -7.46
N TYR A 61 -17.52 -19.07 -7.53
CA TYR A 61 -16.58 -19.95 -8.24
C TYR A 61 -15.54 -20.61 -7.33
N GLY A 62 -15.52 -20.29 -6.03
CA GLY A 62 -14.65 -20.87 -5.03
C GLY A 62 -13.35 -20.10 -4.78
N PRO A 63 -12.49 -20.60 -3.87
CA PRO A 63 -11.29 -19.89 -3.38
C PRO A 63 -10.16 -19.79 -4.41
N LEU A 64 -10.25 -20.50 -5.54
CA LEU A 64 -9.35 -20.38 -6.68
C LEU A 64 -10.19 -20.32 -7.95
N MET A 65 -10.16 -19.19 -8.66
CA MET A 65 -10.99 -18.97 -9.85
C MET A 65 -10.18 -18.50 -11.07
N HIS A 66 -10.68 -18.83 -12.25
CA HIS A 66 -10.12 -18.44 -13.55
C HIS A 66 -10.90 -17.27 -14.16
N LEU A 67 -10.18 -16.26 -14.62
CA LEU A 67 -10.69 -15.13 -15.38
C LEU A 67 -9.86 -14.96 -16.65
N GLN A 68 -10.40 -14.25 -17.63
CA GLN A 68 -9.70 -13.86 -18.86
C GLN A 68 -9.80 -12.34 -18.96
N PHE A 69 -8.69 -11.62 -18.95
CA PHE A 69 -8.69 -10.19 -19.23
C PHE A 69 -8.18 -10.00 -20.66
N GLY A 70 -9.08 -9.68 -21.59
CA GLY A 70 -8.76 -9.59 -23.02
C GLY A 70 -8.05 -10.84 -23.55
N SER A 71 -6.77 -10.70 -23.90
CA SER A 71 -5.91 -11.81 -24.34
C SER A 71 -5.16 -12.53 -23.20
N CYS A 72 -5.09 -11.95 -22.00
CA CYS A 72 -4.38 -12.48 -20.85
C CYS A 72 -5.25 -13.46 -20.02
N PRO A 73 -4.82 -14.72 -19.80
CA PRO A 73 -5.44 -15.57 -18.79
C PRO A 73 -5.03 -15.10 -17.38
N VAL A 74 -5.98 -15.16 -16.44
CA VAL A 74 -5.87 -14.63 -15.08
C VAL A 74 -6.38 -15.67 -14.09
N VAL A 75 -5.71 -15.79 -12.94
CA VAL A 75 -6.16 -16.60 -11.81
C VAL A 75 -6.14 -15.75 -10.55
N VAL A 76 -7.18 -15.90 -9.73
CA VAL A 76 -7.30 -15.22 -8.42
C VAL A 76 -7.41 -16.28 -7.33
N GLY A 77 -6.51 -16.22 -6.36
CA GLY A 77 -6.62 -16.96 -5.09
C GLY A 77 -7.23 -16.06 -4.02
N SER A 78 -8.28 -16.53 -3.34
CA SER A 78 -9.07 -15.75 -2.37
C SER A 78 -9.12 -16.36 -0.96
N SER A 79 -8.40 -17.46 -0.68
CA SER A 79 -8.29 -18.06 0.67
C SER A 79 -6.83 -18.15 1.15
N VAL A 80 -6.66 -18.40 2.46
CA VAL A 80 -5.35 -18.65 3.10
C VAL A 80 -4.55 -19.74 2.40
N GLU A 81 -5.19 -20.84 2.01
CA GLU A 81 -4.55 -21.97 1.35
C GLU A 81 -3.98 -21.54 0.00
N MET A 82 -4.76 -20.78 -0.77
CA MET A 82 -4.35 -20.31 -2.09
C MET A 82 -3.26 -19.23 -1.98
N ALA A 83 -3.35 -18.32 -1.02
CA ALA A 83 -2.28 -17.38 -0.70
C ALA A 83 -0.98 -18.12 -0.30
N LYS A 84 -1.07 -19.11 0.59
CA LYS A 84 0.06 -19.93 1.05
C LYS A 84 0.68 -20.74 -0.09
N VAL A 85 -0.13 -21.28 -1.01
CA VAL A 85 0.37 -21.95 -2.21
C VAL A 85 1.07 -20.97 -3.16
N ILE A 86 0.45 -19.83 -3.49
CA ILE A 86 0.97 -18.86 -4.47
C ILE A 86 2.22 -18.12 -3.94
N LEU A 87 2.24 -17.76 -2.66
CA LEU A 87 3.25 -16.87 -2.06
C LEU A 87 4.41 -17.61 -1.36
N LYS A 88 4.23 -18.89 -1.02
CA LYS A 88 5.22 -19.69 -0.24
C LYS A 88 5.50 -21.06 -0.87
N THR A 89 4.50 -21.89 -1.15
CA THR A 89 4.73 -23.25 -1.67
C THR A 89 5.27 -23.25 -3.11
N MET A 90 4.83 -22.29 -3.93
CA MET A 90 5.19 -22.16 -5.35
C MET A 90 5.77 -20.78 -5.66
N ASP A 91 6.40 -20.17 -4.65
CA ASP A 91 6.83 -18.76 -4.67
C ASP A 91 7.79 -18.45 -5.84
N VAL A 92 8.71 -19.36 -6.16
CA VAL A 92 9.64 -19.26 -7.29
C VAL A 92 8.91 -19.27 -8.64
N ASN A 93 7.76 -19.94 -8.79
CA ASN A 93 6.99 -19.90 -10.05
C ASN A 93 6.19 -18.59 -10.17
N PHE A 94 5.55 -18.15 -9.08
CA PHE A 94 4.72 -16.93 -9.04
C PHE A 94 5.48 -15.69 -8.53
N SER A 95 6.79 -15.65 -8.72
CA SER A 95 7.70 -14.56 -8.31
C SER A 95 7.84 -13.44 -9.35
N CYS A 96 7.49 -13.71 -10.61
CA CYS A 96 7.64 -12.78 -11.72
C CYS A 96 6.46 -11.80 -11.80
N ARG A 97 6.61 -10.76 -12.62
CA ARG A 97 5.60 -9.72 -12.89
C ARG A 97 5.13 -9.78 -14.34
N PRO A 98 3.89 -9.37 -14.65
CA PRO A 98 3.51 -9.09 -16.03
C PRO A 98 4.30 -7.89 -16.57
N ARG A 99 4.58 -7.88 -17.88
CA ARG A 99 5.30 -6.80 -18.57
C ARG A 99 4.30 -5.71 -19.03
N THR A 100 3.86 -4.89 -18.09
CA THR A 100 2.92 -3.77 -18.29
C THR A 100 3.59 -2.52 -18.84
N ALA A 101 2.83 -1.67 -19.53
CA ALA A 101 3.27 -0.34 -19.97
C ALA A 101 3.78 0.54 -18.82
N ALA A 102 3.20 0.43 -17.62
CA ALA A 102 3.69 1.11 -16.41
C ALA A 102 5.17 0.79 -16.16
N GLY A 103 5.50 -0.45 -15.78
CA GLY A 103 6.89 -0.88 -15.59
C GLY A 103 7.83 -0.61 -16.79
N LYS A 104 7.31 -0.55 -18.02
CA LYS A 104 8.12 -0.13 -19.17
C LYS A 104 8.47 1.36 -19.14
N TYR A 105 7.48 2.23 -18.93
CA TYR A 105 7.58 3.67 -19.17
C TYR A 105 7.79 4.52 -17.91
N THR A 106 7.45 4.03 -16.72
CA THR A 106 7.61 4.77 -15.45
C THR A 106 8.71 4.22 -14.54
N THR A 107 9.20 2.99 -14.74
CA THR A 107 10.23 2.38 -13.86
C THR A 107 11.52 1.97 -14.59
N TYR A 108 11.97 2.84 -15.51
CA TYR A 108 13.23 2.67 -16.25
C TYR A 108 13.34 1.30 -16.96
N ASN A 109 12.25 0.90 -17.64
CA ASN A 109 12.13 -0.40 -18.31
C ASN A 109 12.37 -1.60 -17.36
N TYR A 110 11.55 -1.68 -16.30
CA TYR A 110 11.53 -2.76 -15.31
C TYR A 110 12.82 -2.88 -14.47
N SER A 111 13.44 -1.74 -14.15
CA SER A 111 14.70 -1.64 -13.40
C SER A 111 14.50 -1.36 -11.90
N ASP A 112 13.26 -1.39 -11.43
CA ASP A 112 12.81 -1.19 -10.06
C ASP A 112 12.72 -2.50 -9.26
N ILE A 113 12.12 -2.49 -8.06
CA ILE A 113 11.80 -3.69 -7.27
C ILE A 113 10.36 -4.14 -7.52
N THR A 114 9.47 -3.20 -7.83
CA THR A 114 8.03 -3.44 -8.00
C THR A 114 7.71 -4.27 -9.24
N TRP A 115 8.16 -3.86 -10.43
CA TRP A 115 7.84 -4.45 -11.74
C TRP A 115 8.96 -5.29 -12.37
N SER A 116 10.21 -5.17 -11.90
CA SER A 116 11.33 -5.98 -12.42
C SER A 116 11.02 -7.48 -12.48
N PRO A 117 11.48 -8.21 -13.50
CA PRO A 117 11.29 -9.66 -13.58
C PRO A 117 12.04 -10.40 -12.46
N TYR A 118 11.58 -11.60 -12.09
CA TYR A 118 12.32 -12.40 -11.12
C TYR A 118 13.61 -12.97 -11.73
N GLY A 119 14.75 -12.58 -11.16
CA GLY A 119 16.09 -12.96 -11.60
C GLY A 119 17.17 -12.39 -10.67
N PRO A 120 18.46 -12.51 -11.04
CA PRO A 120 19.62 -11.99 -10.29
C PRO A 120 19.45 -10.56 -9.78
N TYR A 121 19.15 -9.60 -10.67
CA TYR A 121 19.01 -8.18 -10.34
C TYR A 121 18.05 -7.92 -9.17
N LEU A 122 16.85 -8.50 -9.22
CA LEU A 122 15.87 -8.36 -8.14
C LEU A 122 16.37 -8.96 -6.82
N LYS A 123 17.08 -10.09 -6.83
CA LYS A 123 17.64 -10.68 -5.61
C LYS A 123 18.66 -9.73 -4.99
N GLN A 124 19.53 -9.15 -5.81
CA GLN A 124 20.58 -8.22 -5.40
C GLN A 124 19.98 -6.91 -4.86
N ALA A 125 19.08 -6.25 -5.61
CA ALA A 125 18.40 -5.04 -5.16
C ALA A 125 17.62 -5.26 -3.86
N ARG A 126 16.91 -6.40 -3.72
CA ARG A 126 16.24 -6.75 -2.46
C ARG A 126 17.19 -7.05 -1.31
N LYS A 127 18.34 -7.68 -1.56
CA LYS A 127 19.38 -7.86 -0.54
C LYS A 127 19.84 -6.49 -0.03
N MET A 128 20.26 -5.62 -0.94
CA MET A 128 20.72 -4.26 -0.66
C MET A 128 19.71 -3.43 0.14
N CYS A 129 18.42 -3.47 -0.23
CA CYS A 129 17.38 -2.82 0.56
C CYS A 129 17.28 -3.35 2.00
N LEU A 130 17.46 -4.65 2.22
CA LEU A 130 17.32 -5.28 3.53
C LEU A 130 18.59 -5.20 4.39
N THR A 131 19.78 -5.14 3.78
CA THR A 131 21.08 -5.09 4.50
C THR A 131 21.63 -3.68 4.65
N GLU A 132 21.50 -2.81 3.64
CA GLU A 132 22.15 -1.49 3.64
C GLU A 132 21.20 -0.33 3.94
N LEU A 133 19.96 -0.39 3.44
CA LEU A 133 19.00 0.73 3.45
C LEU A 133 17.97 0.66 4.60
N PHE A 134 17.33 -0.50 4.79
CA PHE A 134 16.31 -0.73 5.81
C PHE A 134 16.76 -1.64 6.96
N SER A 135 18.07 -1.88 7.10
CA SER A 135 18.62 -2.59 8.25
C SER A 135 18.47 -1.77 9.53
N THR A 136 18.37 -2.45 10.67
CA THR A 136 18.05 -1.83 11.98
C THR A 136 18.98 -0.66 12.29
N LYS A 137 20.30 -0.87 12.16
CA LYS A 137 21.33 0.16 12.37
C LYS A 137 21.15 1.41 11.49
N ARG A 138 20.76 1.22 10.22
CA ARG A 138 20.52 2.35 9.29
C ARG A 138 19.25 3.09 9.67
N LEU A 139 18.18 2.39 10.03
CA LEU A 139 16.92 3.01 10.47
C LEU A 139 17.06 3.74 11.83
N GLU A 140 17.85 3.20 12.75
CA GLU A 140 18.23 3.86 14.01
C GLU A 140 19.04 5.14 13.75
N SER A 141 20.01 5.10 12.82
CA SER A 141 20.77 6.30 12.44
C SER A 141 19.92 7.45 11.87
N TYR A 142 18.68 7.17 11.46
CA TYR A 142 17.69 8.14 10.99
C TYR A 142 16.52 8.40 11.96
N GLU A 143 16.59 7.94 13.23
CA GLU A 143 15.55 8.27 14.24
C GLU A 143 15.40 9.79 14.42
N TYR A 144 16.51 10.53 14.46
CA TYR A 144 16.48 11.99 14.63
C TYR A 144 15.65 12.71 13.54
N ILE A 145 15.75 12.27 12.28
CA ILE A 145 14.94 12.79 11.17
C ILE A 145 13.45 12.60 11.44
N ARG A 146 13.05 11.38 11.86
CA ARG A 146 11.65 11.06 12.13
C ARG A 146 11.11 11.85 13.32
N VAL A 147 11.89 12.00 14.39
CA VAL A 147 11.53 12.81 15.56
C VAL A 147 11.39 14.29 15.18
N GLU A 148 12.32 14.87 14.42
CA GLU A 148 12.28 16.28 14.01
C GLU A 148 11.06 16.61 13.14
N GLU A 149 10.77 15.81 12.11
CA GLU A 149 9.63 16.08 11.22
C GLU A 149 8.28 15.80 11.88
N ILE A 150 8.19 14.80 12.76
CA ILE A 150 6.99 14.55 13.57
C ILE A 150 6.76 15.71 14.54
N ASN A 151 7.79 16.19 15.24
CA ASN A 151 7.68 17.35 16.12
C ASN A 151 7.23 18.61 15.35
N LEU A 152 7.76 18.83 14.13
CA LEU A 152 7.33 19.94 13.27
C LEU A 152 5.85 19.83 12.86
N MET A 153 5.37 18.63 12.53
CA MET A 153 3.94 18.39 12.27
C MET A 153 3.08 18.70 13.50
N LEU A 154 3.44 18.16 14.67
CA LEU A 154 2.68 18.35 15.91
C LEU A 154 2.63 19.84 16.31
N LYS A 155 3.75 20.55 16.18
CA LYS A 155 3.85 22.00 16.40
C LYS A 155 2.98 22.81 15.42
N ASN A 156 2.82 22.35 14.19
CA ASN A 156 1.96 23.02 13.21
C ASN A 156 0.47 22.69 13.43
N LEU A 157 0.11 21.45 13.80
CA LEU A 157 -1.25 21.09 14.20
C LEU A 157 -1.71 21.88 15.44
N TYR A 158 -0.81 22.07 16.42
CA TYR A 158 -1.06 22.89 17.60
C TYR A 158 -1.41 24.36 17.25
N LYS A 159 -0.74 24.96 16.26
CA LYS A 159 -1.07 26.32 15.77
C LYS A 159 -2.47 26.39 15.12
N SER A 160 -2.99 25.28 14.61
CA SER A 160 -4.34 25.16 14.05
C SER A 160 -5.35 24.52 15.03
N SER A 161 -5.03 24.51 16.33
CA SER A 161 -5.93 24.11 17.40
C SER A 161 -7.30 24.77 17.28
N GLY A 162 -8.37 23.98 17.37
CA GLY A 162 -9.74 24.48 17.33
C GLY A 162 -10.21 24.97 15.95
N GLN A 163 -9.47 24.68 14.86
CA GLN A 163 -9.88 24.96 13.48
C GLN A 163 -9.97 23.66 12.66
N PRO A 164 -10.88 23.57 11.67
CA PRO A 164 -10.90 22.42 10.74
C PRO A 164 -9.64 22.37 9.89
N VAL A 165 -8.92 21.25 9.92
CA VAL A 165 -7.72 20.99 9.11
C VAL A 165 -7.86 19.75 8.24
N VAL A 166 -7.30 19.80 7.04
CA VAL A 166 -7.14 18.62 6.17
C VAL A 166 -5.98 17.78 6.71
N VAL A 167 -6.28 16.71 7.44
CA VAL A 167 -5.27 15.92 8.17
C VAL A 167 -4.28 15.22 7.22
N LYS A 168 -4.72 14.94 5.98
CA LYS A 168 -3.86 14.46 4.89
C LYS A 168 -2.67 15.39 4.63
N ASP A 169 -2.84 16.71 4.67
CA ASP A 169 -1.79 17.64 4.22
C ASP A 169 -0.61 17.72 5.20
N TYR A 170 -0.93 17.64 6.50
CA TYR A 170 0.05 17.57 7.58
C TYR A 170 0.87 16.29 7.48
N LEU A 171 0.18 15.15 7.42
CA LEU A 171 0.78 13.82 7.33
C LEU A 171 1.63 13.63 6.07
N SER A 172 1.10 14.02 4.91
CA SER A 172 1.83 13.99 3.63
C SER A 172 3.03 14.91 3.59
N THR A 173 3.13 15.87 4.51
CA THR A 173 4.30 16.76 4.59
C THR A 173 5.35 16.25 5.57
N VAL A 174 4.98 15.65 6.72
CA VAL A 174 5.98 14.97 7.58
C VAL A 174 6.60 13.76 6.89
N THR A 175 5.80 12.85 6.34
CA THR A 175 6.34 11.59 5.80
C THR A 175 7.13 11.80 4.52
N LEU A 176 6.73 12.77 3.68
CA LEU A 176 7.53 13.18 2.52
C LEU A 176 8.84 13.86 2.94
N SER A 177 8.84 14.66 4.01
CA SER A 177 10.07 15.27 4.55
C SER A 177 11.00 14.21 5.16
N VAL A 178 10.46 13.22 5.85
CA VAL A 178 11.20 12.06 6.37
C VAL A 178 11.87 11.29 5.23
N ILE A 179 11.12 10.85 4.22
CA ILE A 179 11.69 10.04 3.13
C ILE A 179 12.65 10.88 2.27
N SER A 180 12.38 12.16 2.03
CA SER A 180 13.30 13.06 1.31
C SER A 180 14.63 13.22 2.05
N ARG A 181 14.60 13.46 3.38
CA ARG A 181 15.83 13.60 4.18
C ARG A 181 16.59 12.28 4.34
N MET A 182 15.89 11.14 4.45
CA MET A 182 16.51 9.82 4.56
C MET A 182 17.12 9.33 3.24
N VAL A 183 16.45 9.58 2.11
CA VAL A 183 16.86 9.07 0.80
C VAL A 183 17.84 10.04 0.12
N LEU A 184 17.59 11.34 0.21
CA LEU A 184 18.30 12.40 -0.54
C LEU A 184 19.17 13.32 0.35
N GLY A 185 19.27 13.01 1.66
CA GLY A 185 20.13 13.72 2.62
C GLY A 185 19.67 15.12 3.05
N LYS A 186 18.74 15.76 2.34
CA LYS A 186 18.22 17.11 2.66
C LYS A 186 16.76 17.30 2.27
N LYS A 187 16.17 18.40 2.74
CA LYS A 187 14.87 18.89 2.26
C LYS A 187 15.04 19.56 0.89
N TYR A 188 14.78 18.81 -0.18
CA TYR A 188 14.69 19.36 -1.55
C TYR A 188 13.45 20.23 -1.77
N LEU A 189 12.47 20.20 -0.85
CA LEU A 189 11.09 20.60 -1.10
C LEU A 189 10.58 21.69 -0.13
N ASP A 190 11.45 22.40 0.58
CA ASP A 190 11.05 23.56 1.37
C ASP A 190 10.78 24.78 0.47
N LYS A 191 9.81 25.61 0.87
CA LYS A 191 9.36 26.80 0.10
C LYS A 191 10.40 27.92 0.02
N GLU A 192 11.44 27.88 0.86
CA GLU A 192 12.47 28.92 0.99
C GLU A 192 13.77 28.55 0.22
N ASN A 193 13.84 27.37 -0.41
CA ASN A 193 15.04 26.89 -1.08
C ASN A 193 15.07 27.32 -2.56
N GLU A 194 15.60 28.52 -2.83
CA GLU A 194 15.70 29.13 -4.18
C GLU A 194 16.40 28.23 -5.22
N ASN A 195 17.25 27.29 -4.79
CA ASN A 195 17.97 26.36 -5.65
C ASN A 195 17.19 25.06 -5.99
N SER A 196 15.91 24.94 -5.62
CA SER A 196 15.15 23.71 -5.88
C SER A 196 14.65 23.61 -7.33
N VAL A 197 14.93 22.47 -7.97
CA VAL A 197 14.54 22.15 -9.35
C VAL A 197 13.05 21.80 -9.48
N VAL A 198 12.36 21.46 -8.38
CA VAL A 198 10.94 21.08 -8.34
C VAL A 198 10.32 21.52 -7.01
N SER A 199 9.20 22.24 -7.04
CA SER A 199 8.49 22.66 -5.82
C SER A 199 7.82 21.47 -5.12
N LEU A 200 7.55 21.60 -3.80
CA LEU A 200 6.81 20.59 -3.01
C LEU A 200 5.54 20.09 -3.72
N ASP A 201 4.77 21.03 -4.28
CA ASP A 201 3.46 20.74 -4.88
C ASP A 201 3.58 20.18 -6.31
N GLU A 202 4.64 20.50 -7.07
CA GLU A 202 4.93 19.77 -8.31
C GLU A 202 5.46 18.36 -8.02
N PHE A 203 6.29 18.19 -6.98
CA PHE A 203 6.87 16.90 -6.62
C PHE A 203 5.81 15.91 -6.08
N LYS A 204 4.92 16.37 -5.19
CA LYS A 204 3.74 15.59 -4.75
C LYS A 204 2.94 15.11 -5.96
N ARG A 205 2.55 16.03 -6.86
CA ARG A 205 1.81 15.69 -8.09
C ARG A 205 2.55 14.71 -9.01
N MET A 206 3.88 14.75 -9.06
CA MET A 206 4.69 13.79 -9.81
C MET A 206 4.64 12.38 -9.19
N LEU A 207 4.62 12.26 -7.87
CA LEU A 207 4.44 10.96 -7.20
C LEU A 207 2.99 10.48 -7.31
N ASP A 208 2.01 11.37 -7.17
CA ASP A 208 0.58 11.06 -7.35
C ASP A 208 0.29 10.50 -8.74
N GLU A 209 0.77 11.18 -9.80
CA GLU A 209 0.63 10.74 -11.19
C GLU A 209 1.39 9.41 -11.43
N LEU A 210 2.57 9.23 -10.84
CA LEU A 210 3.33 7.98 -10.90
C LEU A 210 2.54 6.80 -10.30
N ILE A 211 2.00 6.97 -9.10
CA ILE A 211 1.33 5.91 -8.33
C ILE A 211 0.00 5.53 -8.97
N TYR A 212 -0.78 6.52 -9.41
CA TYR A 212 -1.99 6.30 -10.20
C TYR A 212 -1.69 5.50 -11.49
N LEU A 213 -0.71 5.94 -12.29
CA LEU A 213 -0.37 5.28 -13.56
C LEU A 213 0.25 3.89 -13.39
N ASN A 214 0.81 3.57 -12.21
CA ASN A 214 1.22 2.22 -11.85
C ASN A 214 0.06 1.34 -11.34
N GLY A 215 -1.06 1.91 -10.93
CA GLY A 215 -2.25 1.18 -10.46
C GLY A 215 -3.23 0.76 -11.55
N VAL A 216 -3.37 1.53 -12.63
CA VAL A 216 -4.46 1.36 -13.62
C VAL A 216 -4.40 0.10 -14.49
N ILE A 217 -5.56 -0.49 -14.81
CA ILE A 217 -5.69 -1.35 -16.00
C ILE A 217 -5.59 -0.48 -17.26
N ASN A 218 -4.47 -0.62 -17.96
CA ASN A 218 -4.27 -0.15 -19.32
C ASN A 218 -4.82 -1.19 -20.32
N LEU A 219 -5.80 -0.80 -21.14
CA LEU A 219 -6.35 -1.64 -22.20
C LEU A 219 -5.29 -2.09 -23.22
N GLY A 220 -4.21 -1.32 -23.41
CA GLY A 220 -3.09 -1.68 -24.29
C GLY A 220 -2.25 -2.86 -23.79
N ASP A 221 -2.22 -3.13 -22.48
CA ASP A 221 -1.53 -4.31 -21.91
C ASP A 221 -2.40 -5.57 -21.97
N VAL A 222 -3.73 -5.38 -21.96
CA VAL A 222 -4.75 -6.43 -21.88
C VAL A 222 -5.23 -6.88 -23.27
N ILE A 223 -5.26 -5.94 -24.22
CA ILE A 223 -5.66 -6.11 -25.62
C ILE A 223 -4.53 -5.54 -26.52
N PRO A 224 -3.41 -6.26 -26.71
CA PRO A 224 -2.18 -5.69 -27.26
C PRO A 224 -2.27 -5.10 -28.67
N TRP A 225 -3.23 -5.54 -29.49
CA TRP A 225 -3.45 -4.98 -30.83
C TRP A 225 -4.11 -3.60 -30.82
N LEU A 226 -4.60 -3.12 -29.67
CA LEU A 226 -5.06 -1.75 -29.44
C LEU A 226 -3.99 -0.85 -28.78
N SER A 227 -2.80 -1.38 -28.43
CA SER A 227 -1.83 -0.64 -27.60
C SER A 227 -1.27 0.62 -28.26
N PHE A 228 -1.29 0.69 -29.60
CA PHE A 228 -0.82 1.84 -30.36
C PHE A 228 -1.75 3.07 -30.30
N LEU A 229 -3.02 2.87 -29.92
CA LEU A 229 -4.04 3.93 -29.88
C LEU A 229 -4.00 4.75 -28.57
N ASP A 230 -3.42 4.20 -27.49
CA ASP A 230 -3.44 4.78 -26.13
C ASP A 230 -4.82 5.35 -25.75
N VAL A 231 -5.88 4.53 -25.89
CA VAL A 231 -7.30 4.95 -25.79
C VAL A 231 -7.66 5.60 -24.45
N GLN A 232 -6.85 5.39 -23.40
CA GLN A 232 -7.02 6.00 -22.07
C GLN A 232 -6.06 7.17 -21.80
N GLY A 233 -5.12 7.46 -22.72
CA GLY A 233 -4.07 8.49 -22.57
C GLY A 233 -2.98 8.15 -21.54
N TYR A 234 -2.99 6.93 -20.99
CA TYR A 234 -2.11 6.53 -19.90
C TYR A 234 -0.66 6.40 -20.37
N VAL A 235 -0.39 5.88 -21.56
CA VAL A 235 0.99 5.74 -22.08
C VAL A 235 1.60 7.11 -22.38
N LYS A 236 0.79 8.11 -22.74
CA LYS A 236 1.19 9.51 -22.82
C LYS A 236 1.51 10.09 -21.43
N GLY A 237 0.65 9.89 -20.44
CA GLY A 237 0.89 10.32 -19.05
C GLY A 237 2.18 9.73 -18.47
N MET A 238 2.37 8.40 -18.64
CA MET A 238 3.55 7.67 -18.16
C MET A 238 4.86 8.29 -18.65
N LYS A 239 4.91 8.75 -19.91
CA LYS A 239 6.08 9.41 -20.50
C LYS A 239 6.27 10.85 -19.99
N ILE A 240 5.19 11.55 -19.66
CA ILE A 240 5.25 12.92 -19.11
C ILE A 240 5.78 12.86 -17.68
N VAL A 241 5.20 12.04 -16.80
CA VAL A 241 5.64 11.91 -15.41
C VAL A 241 7.06 11.34 -15.33
N SER A 242 7.39 10.34 -16.16
CA SER A 242 8.75 9.80 -16.27
C SER A 242 9.76 10.89 -16.64
N LYS A 243 9.50 11.74 -17.65
CA LYS A 243 10.43 12.82 -18.01
C LYS A 243 10.61 13.85 -16.89
N LYS A 244 9.56 14.13 -16.10
CA LYS A 244 9.67 15.03 -14.93
C LYS A 244 10.51 14.44 -13.81
N LEU A 245 10.23 13.18 -13.43
CA LEU A 245 10.97 12.44 -12.41
C LEU A 245 12.43 12.26 -12.83
N ASP A 246 12.68 11.97 -14.10
CA ASP A 246 14.04 11.78 -14.64
C ASP A 246 14.89 13.06 -14.51
N ARG A 247 14.34 14.22 -14.88
CA ARG A 247 15.00 15.53 -14.68
C ARG A 247 15.37 15.77 -13.21
N PHE A 248 14.47 15.42 -12.29
CA PHE A 248 14.70 15.59 -10.85
C PHE A 248 15.78 14.61 -10.33
N LEU A 249 15.65 13.33 -10.66
CA LEU A 249 16.56 12.28 -10.20
C LEU A 249 17.97 12.44 -10.79
N GLU A 250 18.11 12.91 -12.04
CA GLU A 250 19.42 13.25 -12.60
C GLU A 250 20.11 14.37 -11.80
N HIS A 251 19.41 15.47 -11.49
CA HIS A 251 19.94 16.55 -10.66
C HIS A 251 20.35 16.09 -9.25
N VAL A 252 19.50 15.26 -8.61
CA VAL A 252 19.82 14.64 -7.30
C VAL A 252 21.13 13.84 -7.40
N LEU A 253 21.24 12.94 -8.38
CA LEU A 253 22.41 12.07 -8.53
C LEU A 253 23.69 12.86 -8.86
N ASP A 254 23.61 13.92 -9.67
CA ASP A 254 24.75 14.79 -9.96
C ASP A 254 25.22 15.55 -8.71
N GLU A 255 24.29 16.09 -7.91
CA GLU A 255 24.65 16.74 -6.64
C GLU A 255 25.35 15.75 -5.68
N HIS A 256 24.84 14.53 -5.55
CA HIS A 256 25.44 13.51 -4.68
C HIS A 256 26.82 13.08 -5.21
N GLN A 257 27.00 12.93 -6.53
CA GLN A 257 28.30 12.62 -7.12
C GLN A 257 29.31 13.77 -6.96
N GLU A 258 28.91 15.03 -7.10
CA GLU A 258 29.76 16.18 -6.78
C GLU A 258 30.15 16.22 -5.30
N ARG A 259 29.17 15.97 -4.42
CA ARG A 259 29.36 15.97 -2.96
C ARG A 259 30.34 14.88 -2.52
N ARG A 260 30.24 13.67 -3.08
CA ARG A 260 31.16 12.55 -2.84
C ARG A 260 32.57 12.85 -3.39
N ARG A 261 32.69 13.50 -4.55
CA ARG A 261 33.99 13.87 -5.15
C ARG A 261 34.76 14.97 -4.40
N LYS A 262 34.07 15.84 -3.66
CA LYS A 262 34.67 17.00 -2.97
C LYS A 262 35.33 16.65 -1.62
N VAL A 263 35.26 15.40 -1.17
CA VAL A 263 35.73 14.97 0.16
C VAL A 263 36.44 13.62 0.05
N GLU A 264 37.71 13.58 0.41
CA GLU A 264 38.47 12.33 0.50
C GLU A 264 37.95 11.48 1.67
N GLY A 265 37.81 10.17 1.47
CA GLY A 265 37.25 9.26 2.50
C GLY A 265 35.77 9.49 2.82
N TYR A 266 34.98 10.00 1.87
CA TYR A 266 33.55 10.29 2.10
C TYR A 266 32.75 9.07 2.56
N VAL A 267 32.10 9.18 3.73
CA VAL A 267 31.18 8.16 4.27
C VAL A 267 29.74 8.46 3.86
N SER A 268 29.08 7.48 3.24
CA SER A 268 27.71 7.56 2.70
C SER A 268 26.64 7.87 3.76
N ARG A 269 25.99 9.03 3.60
CA ARG A 269 25.13 9.66 4.61
C ARG A 269 23.65 9.33 4.43
N ASP A 270 23.18 9.29 3.19
CA ASP A 270 21.79 8.99 2.79
C ASP A 270 21.70 7.74 1.91
N MET A 271 20.49 7.34 1.53
CA MET A 271 20.29 6.14 0.71
C MET A 271 20.78 6.32 -0.74
N VAL A 272 20.80 7.54 -1.29
CA VAL A 272 21.37 7.78 -2.63
C VAL A 272 22.89 7.61 -2.63
N ASP A 273 23.61 8.10 -1.61
CA ASP A 273 25.04 7.82 -1.45
C ASP A 273 25.32 6.32 -1.42
N VAL A 274 24.54 5.56 -0.64
CA VAL A 274 24.68 4.10 -0.51
C VAL A 274 24.37 3.40 -1.84
N LEU A 275 23.33 3.81 -2.56
CA LEU A 275 23.03 3.26 -3.88
C LEU A 275 24.13 3.56 -4.92
N LEU A 276 24.80 4.72 -4.83
CA LEU A 276 25.93 5.09 -5.68
C LEU A 276 27.20 4.31 -5.32
N GLU A 277 27.51 4.18 -4.03
CA GLU A 277 28.62 3.35 -3.51
C GLU A 277 28.45 1.88 -3.91
N GLN A 278 27.24 1.33 -3.77
CA GLN A 278 26.95 -0.02 -4.23
C GLN A 278 27.03 -0.15 -5.77
N ALA A 279 26.66 0.88 -6.54
CA ALA A 279 26.82 0.84 -8.01
C ALA A 279 28.29 0.91 -8.49
N GLU A 280 29.22 1.24 -7.58
CA GLU A 280 30.67 1.24 -7.82
C GLU A 280 31.34 -0.11 -7.47
N ASP A 281 30.63 -1.02 -6.77
CA ASP A 281 31.15 -2.35 -6.40
C ASP A 281 31.27 -3.29 -7.63
N PRO A 282 32.49 -3.72 -8.01
CA PRO A 282 32.71 -4.61 -9.14
C PRO A 282 32.36 -6.09 -8.86
N THR A 283 32.01 -6.46 -7.62
CA THR A 283 31.74 -7.85 -7.22
C THR A 283 30.27 -8.27 -7.35
N LEU A 284 29.38 -7.35 -7.73
CA LEU A 284 27.95 -7.59 -7.88
C LEU A 284 27.61 -8.57 -9.03
N GLU A 285 26.68 -9.50 -8.77
CA GLU A 285 26.16 -10.48 -9.76
C GLU A 285 25.54 -9.79 -11.00
N VAL A 286 24.94 -8.61 -10.78
CA VAL A 286 24.49 -7.70 -11.84
C VAL A 286 25.04 -6.31 -11.58
N LYS A 287 25.94 -5.83 -12.44
CA LYS A 287 26.41 -4.44 -12.39
C LYS A 287 25.22 -3.48 -12.44
N MET A 288 25.17 -2.54 -11.51
CA MET A 288 24.16 -1.47 -11.50
C MET A 288 24.63 -0.28 -12.33
N GLU A 289 23.77 0.19 -13.21
CA GLU A 289 23.94 1.44 -13.94
C GLU A 289 23.21 2.59 -13.25
N ARG A 290 23.49 3.82 -13.70
CA ARG A 290 22.81 5.04 -13.23
C ARG A 290 21.27 4.95 -13.35
N HIS A 291 20.76 4.26 -14.36
CA HIS A 291 19.31 4.05 -14.51
C HIS A 291 18.72 3.11 -13.44
N ASN A 292 19.51 2.15 -12.92
CA ASN A 292 19.11 1.31 -11.79
C ASN A 292 19.10 2.12 -10.49
N VAL A 293 20.12 2.95 -10.26
CA VAL A 293 20.15 3.87 -9.11
C VAL A 293 18.92 4.77 -9.10
N LYS A 294 18.60 5.45 -10.22
CA LYS A 294 17.38 6.27 -10.35
C LYS A 294 16.10 5.48 -10.08
N ALA A 295 15.97 4.26 -10.61
CA ALA A 295 14.80 3.42 -10.39
C ALA A 295 14.62 3.00 -8.92
N LEU A 296 15.72 2.68 -8.23
CA LEU A 296 15.69 2.35 -6.80
C LEU A 296 15.39 3.59 -5.95
N THR A 297 16.00 4.74 -6.23
CA THR A 297 15.65 6.02 -5.57
C THR A 297 14.17 6.37 -5.75
N GLN A 298 13.61 6.14 -6.95
CA GLN A 298 12.18 6.35 -7.21
C GLN A 298 11.28 5.42 -6.39
N ASP A 299 11.61 4.12 -6.30
CA ASP A 299 10.89 3.14 -5.47
C ASP A 299 10.97 3.50 -3.97
N LEU A 300 12.11 4.00 -3.49
CA LEU A 300 12.26 4.45 -2.10
C LEU A 300 11.37 5.66 -1.78
N LEU A 301 11.29 6.63 -2.68
CA LEU A 301 10.46 7.84 -2.52
C LEU A 301 8.96 7.50 -2.61
N ALA A 302 8.54 6.78 -3.66
CA ALA A 302 7.14 6.41 -3.85
C ALA A 302 6.62 5.43 -2.79
N GLY A 303 7.49 4.62 -2.17
CA GLY A 303 7.11 3.63 -1.15
C GLY A 303 6.71 4.17 0.23
N GLY A 304 6.62 5.50 0.42
CA GLY A 304 6.66 6.14 1.76
C GLY A 304 5.40 6.81 2.36
N THR A 305 4.40 7.31 1.59
CA THR A 305 3.20 8.08 2.08
C THR A 305 1.70 7.60 1.83
N GLU A 306 1.35 6.36 1.42
CA GLU A 306 0.00 5.70 1.47
C GLU A 306 -0.07 4.15 1.64
N SER A 307 -0.50 3.64 2.80
CA SER A 307 -0.78 2.20 3.04
C SER A 307 -1.86 1.86 4.05
N SER A 308 -2.13 2.78 4.97
CA SER A 308 -3.25 2.74 5.86
C SER A 308 -4.09 4.06 6.06
N ALA A 309 -4.85 4.73 5.10
CA ALA A 309 -5.99 5.75 5.33
C ALA A 309 -7.52 5.69 4.92
N VAL A 310 -8.53 5.28 5.80
CA VAL A 310 -9.49 4.05 5.77
C VAL A 310 -9.88 3.19 7.08
N THR A 311 -9.04 2.28 7.64
CA THR A 311 -9.11 1.48 8.90
C THR A 311 -8.50 1.92 10.22
N VAL A 312 -8.06 3.16 10.29
CA VAL A 312 -8.54 4.07 11.29
C VAL A 312 -9.28 5.31 10.62
N GLU A 313 -10.22 5.12 9.61
CA GLU A 313 -11.56 5.77 9.14
C GLU A 313 -13.05 5.17 9.46
N TRP A 314 -13.47 3.87 9.42
CA TRP A 314 -14.78 3.21 9.88
C TRP A 314 -14.90 2.45 11.30
N ALA A 315 -13.96 2.56 12.24
CA ALA A 315 -13.52 1.63 13.37
C ALA A 315 -14.00 2.09 14.66
N ILE A 316 -14.09 3.39 14.65
CA ILE A 316 -14.77 4.37 15.38
C ILE A 316 -15.75 4.75 14.20
N SER A 317 -16.62 3.80 13.73
CA SER A 317 -18.07 3.92 13.31
C SER A 317 -19.11 3.04 14.05
N GLU A 318 -19.15 1.73 13.81
CA GLU A 318 -20.28 0.82 14.07
C GLU A 318 -20.60 0.43 15.53
N LEU A 319 -19.91 0.99 16.52
CA LEU A 319 -19.99 0.61 17.96
C LEU A 319 -20.29 1.76 18.95
N LEU A 320 -20.23 3.01 18.48
CA LEU A 320 -21.01 4.13 19.00
C LEU A 320 -22.49 3.82 18.75
N LYS A 321 -22.75 3.11 17.64
CA LYS A 321 -24.02 2.48 17.28
C LYS A 321 -24.37 1.25 18.15
N LYS A 322 -23.50 0.82 19.08
CA LYS A 322 -23.66 -0.39 19.94
C LYS A 322 -22.93 -0.26 21.32
N PRO A 323 -23.24 0.77 22.13
CA PRO A 323 -22.49 1.12 23.35
C PRO A 323 -22.41 0.01 24.43
N GLU A 324 -23.25 -1.03 24.38
CA GLU A 324 -23.15 -2.21 25.26
C GLU A 324 -21.75 -2.85 25.23
N ILE A 325 -21.14 -2.82 24.05
CA ILE A 325 -19.92 -3.56 23.75
C ILE A 325 -18.68 -2.63 23.83
N PHE A 326 -18.90 -1.30 23.78
CA PHE A 326 -17.93 -0.27 24.17
C PHE A 326 -17.55 -0.57 25.62
N LYS A 327 -18.58 -0.68 26.46
CA LYS A 327 -18.47 -0.85 27.91
C LYS A 327 -17.73 -2.12 28.32
N LYS A 328 -18.10 -3.29 27.76
CA LYS A 328 -17.42 -4.58 28.02
C LYS A 328 -15.91 -4.53 27.78
N ALA A 329 -15.51 -3.74 26.79
CA ALA A 329 -14.11 -3.61 26.43
C ALA A 329 -13.39 -2.57 27.33
N THR A 330 -14.07 -1.55 27.86
CA THR A 330 -13.54 -0.76 28.98
C THR A 330 -13.30 -1.65 30.21
N GLU A 331 -14.28 -2.48 30.56
CA GLU A 331 -14.25 -3.39 31.71
C GLU A 331 -13.05 -4.36 31.67
N GLU A 332 -12.61 -4.79 30.49
CA GLU A 332 -11.40 -5.63 30.39
C GLU A 332 -10.07 -4.86 30.45
N THR A 333 -10.01 -3.67 29.84
CA THR A 333 -8.84 -2.79 29.94
C THR A 333 -8.50 -2.53 31.41
N ASP A 334 -9.54 -2.25 32.21
CA ASP A 334 -9.45 -2.09 33.66
C ASP A 334 -9.08 -3.40 34.37
N ARG A 335 -9.67 -4.55 34.02
CA ARG A 335 -9.41 -5.83 34.70
C ARG A 335 -7.97 -6.33 34.55
N VAL A 336 -7.43 -6.28 33.34
CA VAL A 336 -6.11 -6.90 33.03
C VAL A 336 -4.96 -5.95 33.37
N ILE A 337 -5.19 -4.63 33.30
CA ILE A 337 -4.09 -3.68 33.50
C ILE A 337 -4.33 -2.51 34.46
N GLY A 338 -5.58 -2.14 34.72
CA GLY A 338 -5.96 -1.23 35.81
C GLY A 338 -5.74 0.26 35.51
N GLN A 339 -6.63 1.11 36.02
CA GLN A 339 -6.75 2.54 35.66
C GLN A 339 -5.49 3.37 35.92
N ASN A 340 -4.65 2.97 36.88
CA ASN A 340 -3.35 3.59 37.15
C ASN A 340 -2.37 3.44 35.97
N ARG A 341 -2.61 2.49 35.07
CA ARG A 341 -1.64 2.05 34.08
C ARG A 341 -2.29 1.61 32.74
N TRP A 342 -1.93 2.31 31.67
CA TRP A 342 -2.44 2.36 30.30
C TRP A 342 -1.66 1.49 29.25
N VAL A 343 -2.27 0.48 28.63
CA VAL A 343 -1.78 -0.61 27.70
C VAL A 343 -0.29 -0.68 27.15
N GLN A 344 0.36 -1.87 27.05
CA GLN A 344 1.81 -2.09 26.69
C GLN A 344 2.07 -3.45 26.00
N GLU A 345 3.09 -3.60 25.12
CA GLU A 345 3.18 -4.73 24.15
C GLU A 345 3.33 -6.11 24.78
N LYS A 346 4.03 -6.17 25.91
CA LYS A 346 4.07 -7.36 26.77
C LYS A 346 2.73 -7.74 27.43
N ASP A 347 1.82 -6.77 27.60
CA ASP A 347 0.44 -7.01 28.03
C ASP A 347 -0.45 -7.44 26.84
N MET A 348 0.04 -7.37 25.59
CA MET A 348 -0.73 -7.66 24.37
C MET A 348 -0.65 -9.10 23.84
N PRO A 349 -0.44 -10.08 24.72
CA PRO A 349 -1.16 -11.35 24.64
C PRO A 349 -2.38 -11.45 25.57
N ASN A 350 -2.58 -10.47 26.47
CA ASN A 350 -3.36 -10.68 27.70
C ASN A 350 -4.68 -9.90 27.80
N LEU A 351 -5.03 -9.08 26.80
CA LEU A 351 -6.34 -8.44 26.72
C LEU A 351 -7.25 -9.12 25.66
N PRO A 352 -7.88 -10.27 25.97
CA PRO A 352 -8.78 -11.02 25.10
C PRO A 352 -10.24 -10.52 25.05
N TYR A 353 -10.48 -9.27 25.44
CA TYR A 353 -11.54 -8.31 25.09
C TYR A 353 -10.89 -6.95 24.77
N ILE A 354 -9.59 -6.96 24.39
CA ILE A 354 -8.93 -5.92 23.62
C ILE A 354 -8.52 -6.35 22.19
N GLU A 355 -9.25 -7.30 21.61
CA GLU A 355 -9.34 -7.56 20.12
C GLU A 355 -10.63 -7.51 19.02
N ALA A 356 -12.08 -7.50 18.84
CA ALA A 356 -13.71 -7.84 19.03
C ALA A 356 -15.04 -7.31 18.14
N ILE A 357 -15.76 -6.14 17.85
CA ILE A 357 -15.99 -4.52 18.00
C ILE A 357 -15.07 -3.07 17.49
N VAL A 358 -13.76 -2.67 16.87
CA VAL A 358 -12.37 -3.09 16.00
C VAL A 358 -12.00 -4.33 14.92
N LYS A 359 -11.48 -5.57 15.17
CA LYS A 359 -11.84 -6.93 14.56
C LYS A 359 -12.85 -7.08 13.39
N GLU A 360 -14.10 -6.89 13.76
CA GLU A 360 -15.32 -7.42 13.20
C GLU A 360 -15.81 -6.35 12.20
N THR A 361 -14.94 -5.73 11.41
CA THR A 361 -15.23 -5.20 10.06
C THR A 361 -14.08 -5.52 9.16
N MET A 362 -12.87 -5.89 9.58
CA MET A 362 -11.91 -6.42 8.60
C MET A 362 -12.45 -7.68 7.86
N ARG A 363 -13.66 -8.12 8.27
CA ARG A 363 -14.77 -8.89 7.66
C ARG A 363 -15.83 -8.21 6.70
N LEU A 364 -15.87 -6.89 6.35
CA LEU A 364 -16.98 -6.22 5.60
C LEU A 364 -16.76 -4.84 4.88
N HIS A 365 -16.03 -3.81 5.39
CA HIS A 365 -15.85 -2.44 4.77
C HIS A 365 -14.44 -2.10 4.12
N PRO A 366 -13.89 -2.82 3.13
CA PRO A 366 -12.44 -3.09 3.01
C PRO A 366 -11.78 -2.56 1.72
N VAL A 367 -10.44 -2.48 1.64
CA VAL A 367 -9.71 -1.59 0.72
C VAL A 367 -8.95 -2.22 -0.44
N ALA A 368 -8.75 -1.37 -1.44
CA ALA A 368 -7.91 -1.50 -2.62
C ALA A 368 -8.45 -2.37 -3.79
N PRO A 369 -9.11 -1.73 -4.77
CA PRO A 369 -9.54 -2.42 -5.99
C PRO A 369 -9.58 -1.64 -7.33
N LEU A 370 -8.89 -2.16 -8.36
CA LEU A 370 -8.82 -1.67 -9.77
C LEU A 370 -9.98 -0.84 -10.41
N LEU A 371 -9.67 0.42 -10.79
CA LEU A 371 -10.36 1.35 -11.72
C LEU A 371 -11.28 2.44 -11.11
N MET A 372 -11.06 3.69 -11.50
CA MET A 372 -12.06 4.77 -11.42
C MET A 372 -12.83 4.91 -12.76
N PRO A 373 -14.11 5.35 -12.74
CA PRO A 373 -14.94 5.47 -13.93
C PRO A 373 -14.52 6.63 -14.84
N ARG A 374 -14.89 6.53 -16.12
CA ARG A 374 -14.73 7.63 -17.09
C ARG A 374 -15.77 8.72 -16.82
N LEU A 375 -15.35 9.83 -16.22
CA LEU A 375 -16.03 11.12 -16.36
C LEU A 375 -15.14 12.08 -17.16
N VAL A 376 -15.76 12.88 -18.01
CA VAL A 376 -15.09 13.66 -19.05
C VAL A 376 -15.46 15.13 -18.90
N ARG A 377 -14.40 15.96 -18.86
CA ARG A 377 -14.34 17.43 -19.02
C ARG A 377 -14.60 18.35 -17.82
N GLU A 378 -13.85 19.45 -17.96
CA GLU A 378 -13.90 20.79 -17.34
C GLU A 378 -13.80 20.98 -15.80
N ASP A 379 -14.54 20.27 -14.93
CA ASP A 379 -14.52 20.61 -13.48
C ASP A 379 -13.40 19.92 -12.67
N CYS A 380 -12.70 18.95 -13.25
CA CYS A 380 -11.68 18.14 -12.56
C CYS A 380 -10.31 18.83 -12.41
N LYS A 381 -10.24 20.01 -11.80
CA LYS A 381 -8.98 20.56 -11.25
C LYS A 381 -8.69 20.06 -9.85
N ASP A 382 -9.72 19.96 -9.01
CA ASP A 382 -9.57 19.57 -7.60
C ASP A 382 -9.61 18.05 -7.39
N LEU A 383 -10.27 17.32 -8.30
CA LEU A 383 -10.34 15.85 -8.29
C LEU A 383 -9.00 15.15 -8.63
N LEU A 384 -7.96 15.91 -9.00
CA LEU A 384 -6.62 15.40 -9.33
C LEU A 384 -5.68 15.33 -8.10
N ALA A 385 -6.11 15.74 -6.91
CA ALA A 385 -5.37 15.55 -5.64
C ALA A 385 -5.42 14.10 -5.09
N GLY A 386 -5.67 13.14 -5.98
CA GLY A 386 -5.98 11.73 -5.70
C GLY A 386 -4.76 10.81 -5.59
N GLY A 387 -3.63 11.32 -5.10
CA GLY A 387 -2.47 10.52 -4.73
C GLY A 387 -1.94 10.86 -3.34
N THR A 388 -1.38 9.84 -2.70
CA THR A 388 -0.54 9.84 -1.50
C THR A 388 0.35 8.56 -1.64
N GLU A 389 1.54 8.45 -1.05
CA GLU A 389 2.66 7.63 -1.61
C GLU A 389 2.69 6.08 -1.29
N SER A 390 3.48 5.52 -0.35
CA SER A 390 3.17 4.17 0.28
C SER A 390 3.26 3.92 1.84
N SER A 391 3.25 4.93 2.74
CA SER A 391 2.83 4.92 4.19
C SER A 391 2.47 6.29 4.92
N THR A 392 1.38 7.06 4.60
CA THR A 392 0.84 8.25 5.37
C THR A 392 -0.67 8.50 5.30
N VAL A 393 -1.29 8.21 4.14
CA VAL A 393 -2.61 7.57 4.14
C VAL A 393 -2.32 6.20 4.78
N THR A 394 -1.91 6.21 6.05
CA THR A 394 -1.36 5.22 7.03
C THR A 394 -1.60 5.70 8.45
N ILE A 395 -1.96 6.98 8.59
CA ILE A 395 -2.31 7.59 9.86
C ILE A 395 -3.72 8.24 9.84
N ILE A 396 -4.56 8.01 8.80
CA ILE A 396 -5.93 8.59 8.68
C ILE A 396 -7.19 7.67 8.45
N TRP A 397 -7.25 6.35 8.50
CA TRP A 397 -6.22 5.29 8.51
C TRP A 397 -5.54 5.11 9.86
N ALA A 398 -5.69 6.09 10.73
CA ALA A 398 -5.35 6.05 12.13
C ALA A 398 -6.03 7.14 12.97
N ILE A 399 -6.89 7.98 12.39
CA ILE A 399 -7.49 9.16 13.06
C ILE A 399 -8.99 9.28 12.81
N SER A 400 -9.53 9.03 11.62
CA SER A 400 -10.95 9.28 11.35
C SER A 400 -11.93 8.13 11.67
N GLU A 401 -11.44 6.88 11.71
CA GLU A 401 -12.19 5.71 12.20
C GLU A 401 -12.12 6.20 13.63
N LEU A 402 -10.93 6.37 14.25
CA LEU A 402 -10.61 7.06 15.50
C LEU A 402 -11.37 8.40 15.83
N LEU A 403 -12.25 8.94 14.98
CA LEU A 403 -13.25 10.01 15.27
C LEU A 403 -14.72 9.56 15.48
N LYS A 404 -15.20 8.49 14.84
CA LYS A 404 -16.62 8.15 14.63
C LYS A 404 -17.21 6.98 15.54
N ARG A 405 -16.49 6.49 16.58
CA ARG A 405 -16.93 5.82 17.89
C ARG A 405 -15.93 6.01 19.09
N PRO A 406 -15.97 7.03 19.95
CA PRO A 406 -14.80 7.38 20.78
C PRO A 406 -14.16 6.37 21.77
N GLU A 407 -14.53 5.10 21.84
CA GLU A 407 -14.01 4.06 22.75
C GLU A 407 -12.56 3.59 22.57
N TYR A 408 -12.04 3.53 21.35
CA TYR A 408 -10.63 3.14 21.03
C TYR A 408 -9.76 4.35 20.79
N PHE A 409 -10.39 5.49 20.48
CA PHE A 409 -9.76 6.76 20.74
C PHE A 409 -9.51 6.86 22.24
N LYS A 410 -10.56 6.69 23.05
CA LYS A 410 -10.48 6.63 24.50
C LYS A 410 -9.46 5.61 24.97
N LYS A 411 -9.49 4.33 24.55
CA LYS A 411 -8.50 3.34 25.01
C LYS A 411 -7.08 3.55 24.50
N ALA A 412 -6.86 4.27 23.40
CA ALA A 412 -5.51 4.64 22.97
C ALA A 412 -5.04 5.92 23.68
N THR A 413 -5.93 6.89 23.90
CA THR A 413 -5.83 7.92 24.93
C THR A 413 -6.14 7.41 26.35
N ASP A 414 -6.08 6.08 26.57
CA ASP A 414 -5.97 5.33 27.84
C ASP A 414 -4.88 4.22 27.65
N GLU A 415 -4.01 4.36 26.62
CA GLU A 415 -2.75 3.64 26.41
C GLU A 415 -1.55 4.58 26.61
N LEU A 416 -1.60 5.79 26.05
CA LEU A 416 -0.43 6.66 25.98
C LEU A 416 -0.01 7.32 27.33
N ASP A 417 -0.90 7.87 28.16
CA ASP A 417 -0.54 8.57 29.42
C ASP A 417 0.02 7.72 30.59
N ARG A 418 0.14 6.38 30.57
CA ARG A 418 1.11 5.70 31.48
C ARG A 418 2.49 5.58 30.84
N VAL A 419 2.51 5.14 29.58
CA VAL A 419 3.74 4.70 28.92
C VAL A 419 4.61 5.92 28.66
N ILE A 420 3.90 6.98 28.27
CA ILE A 420 4.44 8.26 27.89
C ILE A 420 4.31 9.20 29.09
N GLY A 421 3.14 9.25 29.71
CA GLY A 421 2.80 10.32 30.65
C GLY A 421 2.45 11.60 29.90
N ARG A 422 1.58 12.44 30.46
CA ARG A 422 1.13 13.67 29.78
C ARG A 422 2.24 14.71 29.57
N ASN A 423 3.41 14.53 30.19
CA ASN A 423 4.48 15.53 30.28
C ASN A 423 5.56 15.39 29.18
N ARG A 424 5.37 14.52 28.17
CA ARG A 424 6.32 14.31 27.07
C ARG A 424 5.63 13.77 25.82
N TRP A 425 6.35 13.77 24.70
CA TRP A 425 5.95 13.06 23.48
C TRP A 425 6.42 11.60 23.43
N VAL A 426 5.84 10.85 22.48
CA VAL A 426 6.12 9.44 22.20
C VAL A 426 7.42 9.29 21.42
N LYS A 427 8.28 8.33 21.81
CA LYS A 427 9.56 8.01 21.17
C LYS A 427 9.54 6.58 20.64
N GLU A 428 10.39 6.24 19.66
CA GLU A 428 10.33 4.91 19.01
C GLU A 428 10.54 3.74 19.97
N LYS A 429 11.35 3.93 21.01
CA LYS A 429 11.53 2.95 22.10
C LYS A 429 10.29 2.68 22.95
N ASP A 430 9.27 3.54 22.86
CA ASP A 430 7.98 3.34 23.51
C ASP A 430 7.05 2.45 22.66
N MET A 431 7.32 2.20 21.37
CA MET A 431 6.41 1.40 20.51
C MET A 431 6.26 -0.06 20.97
N PRO A 432 7.33 -0.76 21.44
CA PRO A 432 7.21 -2.06 22.15
C PRO A 432 6.53 -1.96 23.53
N ASN A 433 5.86 -0.86 23.78
CA ASN A 433 5.06 -0.54 24.94
C ASN A 433 3.76 0.21 24.51
N LEU A 434 3.37 0.21 23.22
CA LEU A 434 2.14 0.83 22.69
C LEU A 434 1.40 -0.09 21.70
N PRO A 435 0.93 -1.27 22.14
CA PRO A 435 0.44 -2.30 21.25
C PRO A 435 -1.06 -2.23 21.00
N TYR A 436 -1.78 -1.38 21.71
CA TYR A 436 -3.14 -1.06 21.33
C TYR A 436 -3.09 -0.20 20.09
N VAL A 437 -2.13 0.73 20.01
CA VAL A 437 -1.75 1.38 18.76
C VAL A 437 -1.22 0.38 17.72
N ASP A 438 -0.47 -0.68 18.06
CA ASP A 438 -0.06 -1.74 17.10
C ASP A 438 -1.22 -2.65 16.67
N ALA A 439 -2.15 -3.00 17.55
CA ALA A 439 -3.25 -3.90 17.27
C ALA A 439 -4.41 -3.19 16.56
N ILE A 440 -4.62 -1.91 16.91
CA ILE A 440 -5.21 -0.93 16.00
C ILE A 440 -4.46 -1.08 14.68
N MET A 441 -3.17 -0.79 14.58
CA MET A 441 -2.42 -0.78 13.31
C MET A 441 -2.42 -2.12 12.51
N LYS A 442 -2.46 -3.29 13.14
CA LYS A 442 -2.60 -4.60 12.48
C LYS A 442 -4.01 -4.80 11.97
N GLU A 443 -4.99 -4.48 12.81
CA GLU A 443 -6.38 -4.29 12.39
C GLU A 443 -6.58 -2.89 11.77
N THR A 444 -5.51 -2.34 11.19
CA THR A 444 -5.49 -1.22 10.25
C THR A 444 -4.94 -1.69 8.89
N MET A 445 -4.55 -2.97 8.74
CA MET A 445 -4.04 -3.53 7.48
C MET A 445 -4.80 -4.75 6.88
N ARG A 446 -5.85 -5.29 7.53
CA ARG A 446 -6.60 -6.49 7.05
C ARG A 446 -7.91 -6.22 6.30
N LEU A 447 -8.80 -5.33 6.78
CA LEU A 447 -9.87 -4.66 6.00
C LEU A 447 -9.13 -4.05 4.82
N HIS A 448 -8.03 -3.38 5.14
CA HIS A 448 -7.42 -2.43 4.25
C HIS A 448 -5.90 -2.60 4.12
N PRO A 449 -5.49 -3.64 3.40
CA PRO A 449 -4.16 -3.69 2.85
C PRO A 449 -4.08 -2.71 1.67
N ILE A 450 -3.08 -1.82 1.68
CA ILE A 450 -2.47 -1.17 0.48
C ILE A 450 -2.62 -2.02 -0.79
N ALA A 451 -2.22 -3.29 -0.62
CA ALA A 451 -1.92 -4.25 -1.65
C ALA A 451 -2.93 -5.41 -1.51
N PRO A 452 -4.08 -5.36 -2.20
CA PRO A 452 -5.33 -6.01 -1.80
C PRO A 452 -5.65 -7.31 -2.52
N ILE A 453 -5.21 -7.32 -3.78
CA ILE A 453 -5.06 -8.43 -4.71
C ILE A 453 -3.55 -8.76 -4.83
N LEU A 454 -2.74 -8.11 -3.97
CA LEU A 454 -1.32 -7.79 -4.07
C LEU A 454 -0.94 -7.16 -5.43
N THR A 455 0.29 -6.65 -5.58
CA THR A 455 0.82 -6.33 -6.92
C THR A 455 0.79 -7.60 -7.77
N PRO A 456 0.30 -7.58 -9.03
CA PRO A 456 0.10 -8.78 -9.85
C PRO A 456 1.36 -9.63 -10.02
N ARG A 457 1.17 -10.94 -10.09
CA ARG A 457 2.23 -11.94 -10.32
C ARG A 457 2.06 -12.60 -11.69
N LEU A 458 3.09 -13.27 -12.17
CA LEU A 458 3.07 -14.00 -13.44
C LEU A 458 3.67 -15.40 -13.25
N ALA A 459 2.95 -16.43 -13.69
CA ALA A 459 3.44 -17.80 -13.72
C ALA A 459 4.59 -17.94 -14.72
N ARG A 460 5.79 -18.31 -14.24
CA ARG A 460 7.00 -18.49 -15.06
C ARG A 460 6.97 -19.79 -15.89
N GLU A 461 6.29 -20.81 -15.37
CA GLU A 461 6.26 -22.20 -15.85
C GLU A 461 4.86 -22.81 -15.67
N ASP A 462 4.51 -23.79 -16.53
CA ASP A 462 3.28 -24.58 -16.41
C ASP A 462 3.27 -25.38 -15.11
N CYS A 463 2.17 -25.34 -14.36
CA CYS A 463 2.08 -26.03 -13.06
C CYS A 463 0.65 -26.44 -12.71
N LYS A 464 0.46 -27.07 -11.53
CA LYS A 464 -0.85 -27.36 -10.96
C LYS A 464 -1.07 -26.66 -9.63
N VAL A 465 -2.26 -26.09 -9.43
CA VAL A 465 -2.72 -25.49 -8.17
C VAL A 465 -4.10 -26.07 -7.87
N ALA A 466 -4.30 -26.65 -6.68
CA ALA A 466 -5.54 -27.35 -6.29
C ALA A 466 -6.04 -28.38 -7.35
N GLY A 467 -5.13 -29.05 -8.06
CA GLY A 467 -5.43 -30.00 -9.14
C GLY A 467 -5.66 -29.37 -10.53
N TYR A 468 -5.92 -28.07 -10.59
CA TYR A 468 -6.15 -27.31 -11.82
C TYR A 468 -4.84 -26.93 -12.53
N ASP A 469 -4.87 -26.89 -13.87
CA ASP A 469 -3.74 -26.53 -14.73
C ASP A 469 -3.58 -25.01 -14.84
N ILE A 470 -2.48 -24.47 -14.33
CA ILE A 470 -2.12 -23.05 -14.46
C ILE A 470 -0.98 -22.93 -15.47
N LYS A 471 -1.15 -22.10 -16.51
CA LYS A 471 -0.20 -21.99 -17.62
C LYS A 471 0.86 -20.92 -17.39
N LYS A 472 2.03 -21.14 -17.98
CA LYS A 472 3.06 -20.10 -18.15
C LYS A 472 2.45 -18.86 -18.79
N GLY A 473 2.71 -17.70 -18.21
CA GLY A 473 2.14 -16.42 -18.65
C GLY A 473 0.74 -16.10 -18.11
N THR A 474 0.11 -16.99 -17.32
CA THR A 474 -1.08 -16.65 -16.54
C THR A 474 -0.72 -15.60 -15.49
N GLN A 475 -1.49 -14.51 -15.44
CA GLN A 475 -1.39 -13.52 -14.36
C GLN A 475 -2.06 -14.08 -13.10
N VAL A 476 -1.46 -13.82 -11.93
CA VAL A 476 -1.94 -14.35 -10.66
C VAL A 476 -2.11 -13.23 -9.64
N PHE A 477 -3.30 -13.14 -9.06
CA PHE A 477 -3.66 -12.23 -7.98
C PHE A 477 -3.93 -13.02 -6.69
N VAL A 478 -3.68 -12.41 -5.53
CA VAL A 478 -4.02 -12.97 -4.22
C VAL A 478 -4.88 -11.95 -3.48
N ASN A 479 -6.18 -12.22 -3.43
CA ASN A 479 -7.21 -11.35 -2.87
C ASN A 479 -7.18 -11.41 -1.33
N VAL A 480 -6.16 -10.78 -0.74
CA VAL A 480 -5.97 -10.68 0.72
C VAL A 480 -7.09 -9.89 1.40
N TRP A 481 -7.80 -9.04 0.66
CA TRP A 481 -9.08 -8.45 1.07
C TRP A 481 -10.15 -9.51 1.33
N THR A 482 -10.30 -10.51 0.45
CA THR A 482 -11.24 -11.63 0.66
C THR A 482 -10.78 -12.54 1.79
N ILE A 483 -9.47 -12.67 1.99
CA ILE A 483 -8.93 -13.36 3.16
C ILE A 483 -9.26 -12.60 4.46
N GLY A 484 -9.35 -11.26 4.42
CA GLY A 484 -9.98 -10.48 5.49
C GLY A 484 -11.48 -10.78 5.66
N LEU A 485 -12.19 -11.00 4.56
CA LEU A 485 -13.64 -11.22 4.53
C LEU A 485 -14.08 -12.69 4.70
N ASP A 486 -13.18 -13.58 5.12
CA ASP A 486 -13.51 -15.00 5.30
C ASP A 486 -14.07 -15.26 6.72
N PRO A 487 -15.37 -15.58 6.87
CA PRO A 487 -16.00 -15.81 8.16
C PRO A 487 -15.55 -17.10 8.86
N SER A 488 -14.77 -17.97 8.19
CA SER A 488 -14.22 -19.20 8.76
C SER A 488 -12.87 -18.99 9.46
N ILE A 489 -12.08 -18.02 8.98
CA ILE A 489 -10.82 -17.59 9.59
C ILE A 489 -11.11 -16.57 10.69
N TRP A 490 -12.04 -15.70 10.38
CA TRP A 490 -12.32 -14.50 11.13
C TRP A 490 -13.75 -14.59 11.58
N GLU A 491 -13.97 -14.72 12.89
CA GLU A 491 -15.32 -14.63 13.44
C GLU A 491 -16.08 -13.48 12.75
N ASN A 492 -17.34 -13.75 12.39
CA ASN A 492 -18.40 -12.78 12.08
C ASN A 492 -18.41 -12.08 10.66
N PRO A 493 -19.57 -11.48 10.19
CA PRO A 493 -19.75 -10.46 9.08
C PRO A 493 -20.48 -9.12 9.50
N THR A 494 -19.91 -7.88 9.41
CA THR A 494 -20.44 -6.62 10.10
C THR A 494 -19.39 -5.57 10.63
N GLU A 495 -19.58 -5.03 11.86
CA GLU A 495 -19.06 -3.84 12.68
C GLU A 495 -17.61 -3.25 12.87
N PHE A 496 -16.65 -3.88 13.61
CA PHE A 496 -15.18 -3.76 14.03
C PHE A 496 -14.98 -4.70 15.39
N ASN A 497 -13.94 -5.20 16.30
CA ASN A 497 -13.20 -5.04 17.83
C ASN A 497 -11.69 -4.75 18.28
N PRO A 498 -11.31 -4.46 19.55
CA PRO A 498 -11.06 -5.25 20.81
C PRO A 498 -11.89 -6.52 21.52
N ASP A 499 -11.91 -7.95 21.45
CA ASP A 499 -11.32 -9.34 20.89
C ASP A 499 -11.34 -10.17 19.43
N ARG A 500 -10.51 -10.45 18.29
CA ARG A 500 -9.24 -10.37 17.29
C ARG A 500 -7.70 -10.76 17.41
N PHE A 501 -6.74 -9.80 17.65
CA PHE A 501 -5.24 -9.83 17.54
C PHE A 501 -4.41 -9.86 18.85
N ILE A 502 -5.06 -10.03 20.00
CA ILE A 502 -4.44 -10.06 21.35
C ILE A 502 -4.61 -11.44 22.04
N LYS A 503 -5.81 -12.06 22.02
CA LYS A 503 -6.01 -13.53 22.21
C LYS A 503 -5.13 -14.27 21.21
N LYS A 504 -5.28 -13.92 19.92
CA LYS A 504 -4.61 -14.57 18.79
C LYS A 504 -3.62 -13.58 18.19
N PRO A 505 -2.41 -13.42 18.78
CA PRO A 505 -1.36 -12.65 18.14
C PRO A 505 -1.05 -13.25 16.77
N ILE A 506 -1.11 -12.40 15.74
CA ILE A 506 -0.79 -12.72 14.35
C ILE A 506 0.29 -11.76 13.89
N ASP A 507 1.29 -12.27 13.17
CA ASP A 507 2.36 -11.46 12.62
C ASP A 507 2.06 -10.94 11.21
N ILE A 508 2.66 -9.80 10.91
CA ILE A 508 2.59 -9.10 9.62
C ILE A 508 3.89 -9.27 8.82
N ARG A 509 4.72 -10.24 9.22
CA ARG A 509 6.05 -10.56 8.65
C ARG A 509 5.95 -11.57 7.51
N GLY A 510 4.73 -11.89 7.06
CA GLY A 510 4.47 -12.83 5.97
C GLY A 510 4.67 -14.29 6.36
N HIS A 511 4.50 -14.62 7.65
CA HIS A 511 4.54 -15.99 8.16
C HIS A 511 3.14 -16.57 8.36
N ASP A 512 2.25 -15.76 8.93
CA ASP A 512 0.82 -16.00 8.98
C ASP A 512 0.19 -15.54 7.65
N TYR A 513 -0.87 -16.24 7.21
CA TYR A 513 -1.45 -16.04 5.87
C TYR A 513 -2.84 -15.41 5.92
N GLU A 514 -3.41 -15.36 7.12
CA GLU A 514 -4.64 -14.66 7.44
C GLU A 514 -4.49 -13.13 7.29
N LEU A 515 -3.28 -12.58 7.54
CA LEU A 515 -2.99 -11.15 7.42
C LEU A 515 -1.68 -10.92 6.63
N LEU A 516 -1.78 -10.23 5.49
CA LEU A 516 -0.67 -10.06 4.54
C LEU A 516 -0.48 -8.61 4.04
N PRO A 517 -0.27 -7.61 4.92
CA PRO A 517 -0.23 -6.18 4.54
C PRO A 517 0.87 -5.86 3.54
N PHE A 518 2.03 -6.45 3.82
CA PHE A 518 3.27 -6.31 3.08
C PHE A 518 3.46 -7.46 2.08
N GLY A 519 2.44 -8.30 1.89
CA GLY A 519 2.54 -9.58 1.19
C GLY A 519 3.42 -10.61 1.92
N ALA A 520 3.90 -11.61 1.20
CA ALA A 520 4.82 -12.62 1.72
C ALA A 520 5.82 -13.12 0.65
N GLY A 521 6.85 -13.82 1.13
CA GLY A 521 7.87 -14.47 0.31
C GLY A 521 8.77 -13.49 -0.45
N ARG A 522 9.30 -13.92 -1.60
CA ARG A 522 10.33 -13.18 -2.37
C ARG A 522 9.90 -11.83 -2.97
N ARG A 523 8.65 -11.39 -2.76
CA ARG A 523 8.11 -10.08 -3.17
C ARG A 523 7.44 -9.32 -2.02
N MET A 524 7.65 -9.74 -0.76
CA MET A 524 7.20 -8.98 0.41
C MET A 524 7.82 -7.57 0.42
N CYS A 525 7.12 -6.55 0.90
CA CYS A 525 7.62 -5.18 0.95
C CYS A 525 8.98 -5.10 1.69
N PRO A 526 10.05 -4.54 1.07
CA PRO A 526 11.34 -4.39 1.75
C PRO A 526 11.33 -3.24 2.78
N GLY A 527 10.47 -2.22 2.58
CA GLY A 527 10.36 -1.05 3.46
C GLY A 527 9.54 -1.27 4.74
N TYR A 528 9.08 -2.49 5.01
CA TYR A 528 8.25 -2.85 6.18
C TYR A 528 8.72 -2.18 7.48
N SER A 529 10.00 -2.36 7.83
CA SER A 529 10.60 -1.85 9.07
C SER A 529 10.60 -0.32 9.20
N LEU A 530 10.68 0.40 8.08
CA LEU A 530 10.57 1.86 8.05
C LEU A 530 9.12 2.31 8.16
N GLY A 531 8.22 1.67 7.38
CA GLY A 531 6.78 1.89 7.46
C GLY A 531 6.32 1.82 8.91
N MET A 532 6.48 0.66 9.56
CA MET A 532 6.12 0.45 10.97
C MET A 532 6.55 1.59 11.90
N LYS A 533 7.81 2.04 11.79
CA LYS A 533 8.35 3.15 12.61
C LYS A 533 7.65 4.47 12.35
N VAL A 534 7.45 4.86 11.08
CA VAL A 534 6.77 6.11 10.70
C VAL A 534 5.31 6.10 11.13
N ILE A 535 4.62 4.98 10.91
CA ILE A 535 3.21 4.78 11.20
C ILE A 535 2.96 4.90 12.70
N MET A 536 3.59 4.02 13.48
CA MET A 536 3.41 3.94 14.92
C MET A 536 3.80 5.26 15.60
N SER A 537 4.91 5.89 15.18
CA SER A 537 5.36 7.16 15.77
C SER A 537 4.44 8.33 15.47
N SER A 538 3.94 8.44 14.24
CA SER A 538 3.02 9.53 13.88
C SER A 538 1.67 9.32 14.56
N LEU A 539 1.13 8.11 14.46
CA LEU A 539 -0.15 7.72 15.05
C LEU A 539 -0.16 7.92 16.57
N ALA A 540 0.78 7.30 17.28
CA ALA A 540 0.85 7.39 18.74
C ALA A 540 0.94 8.86 19.20
N ASN A 541 1.75 9.70 18.54
CA ASN A 541 1.83 11.11 18.89
C ASN A 541 0.54 11.90 18.55
N LEU A 542 -0.14 11.60 17.45
CA LEU A 542 -1.38 12.30 17.07
C LEU A 542 -2.57 11.95 17.96
N ILE A 543 -2.65 10.71 18.46
CA ILE A 543 -3.58 10.32 19.53
C ILE A 543 -3.18 10.97 20.85
N HIS A 544 -1.90 10.89 21.22
CA HIS A 544 -1.42 11.36 22.52
C HIS A 544 -1.62 12.87 22.67
N GLY A 545 -1.25 13.63 21.65
CA GLY A 545 -1.22 15.09 21.63
C GLY A 545 -2.58 15.77 21.49
N PHE A 546 -3.59 15.12 20.93
CA PHE A 546 -4.81 15.82 20.52
C PHE A 546 -6.08 15.01 20.80
N ASN A 547 -7.08 15.68 21.36
CA ASN A 547 -8.47 15.26 21.17
C ASN A 547 -8.87 15.70 19.76
N TRP A 548 -9.45 14.80 18.96
CA TRP A 548 -9.94 15.16 17.63
C TRP A 548 -11.47 15.24 17.65
N LYS A 549 -12.02 16.19 16.89
CA LYS A 549 -13.47 16.34 16.64
C LYS A 549 -13.75 16.41 15.14
N LEU A 550 -14.97 16.11 14.74
CA LEU A 550 -15.48 16.46 13.41
C LEU A 550 -15.90 17.94 13.38
N PRO A 551 -15.85 18.63 12.23
CA PRO A 551 -16.31 20.02 12.12
C PRO A 551 -17.83 20.10 12.26
N ASP A 552 -18.34 20.97 13.11
CA ASP A 552 -19.80 21.16 13.25
C ASP A 552 -20.45 21.57 11.91
N PRO A 553 -21.64 21.04 11.55
CA PRO A 553 -22.49 20.12 12.33
C PRO A 553 -22.30 18.62 11.97
N MET A 554 -21.15 18.22 11.41
CA MET A 554 -20.93 16.86 10.89
C MET A 554 -20.90 15.81 12.02
N LYS A 555 -21.72 14.78 11.87
CA LYS A 555 -21.77 13.65 12.81
C LYS A 555 -20.85 12.51 12.37
N PRO A 556 -20.50 11.58 13.27
CA PRO A 556 -19.87 10.32 12.94
C PRO A 556 -20.48 9.63 11.72
N GLU A 557 -21.81 9.54 11.63
CA GLU A 557 -22.51 8.85 10.54
C GLU A 557 -22.20 9.47 9.17
N ASP A 558 -22.16 10.80 9.09
CA ASP A 558 -22.06 11.60 7.85
C ASP A 558 -20.68 11.53 7.18
N LEU A 559 -19.62 11.26 7.96
CA LEU A 559 -18.23 11.25 7.51
C LEU A 559 -18.03 10.26 6.35
N ASN A 560 -17.65 10.75 5.16
CA ASN A 560 -17.64 9.94 3.92
C ASN A 560 -16.62 8.79 3.95
N MET A 561 -17.10 7.61 3.59
CA MET A 561 -16.39 6.36 3.78
C MET A 561 -15.90 5.67 2.50
N GLU A 562 -16.09 6.31 1.36
CA GLU A 562 -15.85 5.67 0.07
C GLU A 562 -14.36 5.68 -0.30
N GLU A 563 -13.99 4.72 -1.14
CA GLU A 563 -12.63 4.40 -1.57
C GLU A 563 -12.36 4.83 -3.03
N VAL A 564 -11.10 5.13 -3.36
CA VAL A 564 -10.64 5.42 -4.74
C VAL A 564 -9.39 4.61 -5.08
N PHE A 565 -9.31 3.95 -6.24
CA PHE A 565 -8.16 3.07 -6.55
C PHE A 565 -7.01 3.66 -7.35
N GLY A 566 -5.79 3.43 -6.84
CA GLY A 566 -4.51 3.49 -7.53
C GLY A 566 -3.66 2.24 -7.24
N LEU A 567 -2.33 2.34 -7.22
CA LEU A 567 -1.46 1.23 -6.76
C LEU A 567 -1.73 0.83 -5.29
N SER A 568 -2.33 1.76 -4.57
CA SER A 568 -2.82 1.77 -3.21
C SER A 568 -4.30 2.23 -3.20
N VAL A 569 -4.86 2.57 -2.02
CA VAL A 569 -6.11 3.34 -1.94
C VAL A 569 -6.02 4.44 -0.88
N PRO A 570 -6.65 5.60 -1.13
CA PRO A 570 -7.09 6.54 -0.13
C PRO A 570 -8.63 6.63 -0.04
N ARG A 571 -9.09 7.46 0.89
CA ARG A 571 -10.42 8.04 0.83
C ARG A 571 -10.73 8.67 -0.53
N LYS A 572 -11.99 8.61 -0.93
CA LYS A 572 -12.58 9.44 -1.99
C LYS A 572 -12.68 10.94 -1.61
N VAL A 573 -12.82 11.24 -0.32
CA VAL A 573 -12.91 12.61 0.23
C VAL A 573 -11.92 12.73 1.39
N PRO A 574 -10.94 13.64 1.43
CA PRO A 574 -9.95 13.72 2.52
C PRO A 574 -10.55 13.97 3.92
N LEU A 575 -9.84 13.57 5.00
CA LEU A 575 -10.27 13.93 6.36
C LEU A 575 -10.11 15.43 6.59
N VAL A 576 -11.23 16.07 6.92
CA VAL A 576 -11.27 17.33 7.66
C VAL A 576 -11.64 17.03 9.12
N ALA A 577 -10.82 17.46 10.07
CA ALA A 577 -11.06 17.31 11.51
C ALA A 577 -10.52 18.52 12.28
N VAL A 578 -10.96 18.67 13.52
CA VAL A 578 -10.53 19.74 14.44
C VAL A 578 -9.62 19.13 15.52
N PRO A 579 -8.33 19.50 15.60
CA PRO A 579 -7.45 19.08 16.69
C PRO A 579 -7.61 20.02 17.90
N GLU A 580 -7.65 19.46 19.11
CA GLU A 580 -7.63 20.20 20.37
C GLU A 580 -6.51 19.66 21.29
N PRO A 581 -5.64 20.51 21.86
CA PRO A 581 -4.55 20.08 22.73
C PRO A 581 -5.03 19.22 23.92
N ARG A 582 -4.43 18.03 24.10
CA ARG A 582 -4.71 17.12 25.22
C ARG A 582 -3.67 17.19 26.34
N LEU A 583 -2.44 17.60 26.04
CA LEU A 583 -1.30 17.65 26.97
C LEU A 583 -1.17 19.05 27.62
N PRO A 584 -0.35 19.23 28.66
CA PRO A 584 0.02 20.55 29.18
C PRO A 584 0.67 21.40 28.09
N LEU A 585 0.44 22.72 28.11
CA LEU A 585 0.82 23.63 27.02
C LEU A 585 2.35 23.68 26.83
N GLU A 586 3.11 23.44 27.89
CA GLU A 586 4.56 23.36 27.93
C GLU A 586 5.11 22.28 26.97
N VAL A 587 4.34 21.21 26.75
CA VAL A 587 4.74 20.07 25.92
C VAL A 587 4.71 20.41 24.42
N TYR A 588 3.97 21.43 24.00
CA TYR A 588 3.91 21.89 22.60
C TYR A 588 4.99 22.92 22.24
N ASN A 589 5.83 23.31 23.20
CA ASN A 589 7.03 24.13 22.96
C ASN A 589 8.18 23.28 22.38
N LEU A 590 7.87 22.62 21.26
CA LEU A 590 8.75 21.77 20.44
C LEU A 590 9.76 22.55 19.60
#